data_AF-A0A3C2AJW7-F1
#
_entry.id   AF-A0A3C2AJW7-F1
#
_cell.length_a   1.000
_cell.length_b   1.000
_cell.length_c   1.000
_cell.angle_alpha   90.00
_cell.angle_beta   90.00
_cell.angle_gamma   90.00
#
_symmetry.space_group_name_H-M   'P 1'
#
loop_
_entity.id
_entity.type
_entity.pdbx_description
1 polymer ?
#
loop_
_entity_poly.entity_id
_entity_poly.type
_entity_poly.pdbx_seq_one_letter_code
_entity_poly.pdbx_strand_id
1 'polypeptide(L)'
;MSFKGTETYIASNELQIAVNAAIHLEKPLLVKGEPGTGKTLLAHEIANSLGKKLITWHIKSTTKAQQGLYEYDAVSRLRDSQLGNEKVNDISNYILKGKLWEAFDADESVVLLIDEIDKADIEFPNDLL
;
A
#
# COMPACT_ATOMS: atom_id res chain seq x y z
N MET A 1 -1.52 -1.77 -21.01
CA MET A 1 -2.39 -2.83 -20.46
C MET A 1 -3.78 -2.22 -20.26
N SER A 2 -4.86 -2.99 -20.38
CA SER A 2 -6.22 -2.46 -20.21
C SER A 2 -7.07 -3.42 -19.37
N PHE A 3 -7.63 -2.91 -18.27
CA PHE A 3 -8.61 -3.54 -17.40
C PHE A 3 -10.01 -3.41 -18.01
N LYS A 4 -10.75 -4.52 -18.08
CA LYS A 4 -12.12 -4.58 -18.61
C LYS A 4 -13.14 -5.14 -17.59
N GLY A 5 -12.72 -5.41 -16.36
CA GLY A 5 -13.43 -6.28 -15.42
C GLY A 5 -12.94 -7.73 -15.50
N THR A 6 -13.54 -8.60 -14.69
CA THR A 6 -13.23 -10.04 -14.59
C THR A 6 -14.52 -10.86 -14.49
N GLU A 7 -14.42 -12.18 -14.46
CA GLU A 7 -15.59 -13.05 -14.26
C GLU A 7 -16.33 -12.77 -12.94
N THR A 8 -15.61 -12.28 -11.94
CA THR A 8 -16.10 -11.99 -10.58
C THR A 8 -16.34 -10.52 -10.31
N TYR A 9 -15.97 -9.62 -11.24
CA TYR A 9 -16.11 -8.17 -11.06
C TYR A 9 -16.60 -7.46 -12.32
N ILE A 10 -17.83 -6.97 -12.24
CA ILE A 10 -18.47 -6.20 -13.30
C ILE A 10 -18.11 -4.73 -13.12
N ALA A 11 -17.19 -4.22 -13.94
CA ALA A 11 -16.82 -2.82 -13.95
C ALA A 11 -17.68 -2.02 -14.93
N SER A 12 -18.22 -0.88 -14.50
CA SER A 12 -18.88 0.06 -15.41
C SER A 12 -17.87 0.61 -16.43
N ASN A 13 -18.34 1.07 -17.58
CA ASN A 13 -17.47 1.66 -18.60
C ASN A 13 -16.66 2.86 -18.06
N GLU A 14 -17.30 3.70 -17.24
CA GLU A 14 -16.67 4.84 -16.59
C GLU A 14 -15.53 4.41 -15.66
N LEU A 15 -15.75 3.35 -14.87
CA LEU A 15 -14.72 2.81 -13.98
C LEU A 15 -13.56 2.21 -14.77
N GLN A 16 -13.85 1.49 -15.86
CA GLN A 16 -12.81 0.95 -16.75
C GLN A 16 -11.96 2.06 -17.34
N ILE A 17 -12.57 3.16 -17.80
CA ILE A 17 -11.84 4.32 -18.33
C ILE A 17 -10.94 4.93 -17.25
N ALA A 18 -11.46 5.16 -16.05
CA ALA A 18 -10.69 5.75 -14.94
C ALA A 18 -9.48 4.87 -14.55
N VAL A 19 -9.69 3.56 -14.42
CA VAL A 19 -8.62 2.60 -14.12
C VAL A 19 -7.57 2.58 -15.22
N ASN A 20 -7.99 2.50 -16.49
CA ASN A 20 -7.07 2.46 -17.61
C ASN A 20 -6.29 3.76 -17.80
N ALA A 21 -6.92 4.90 -17.54
CA ALA A 21 -6.24 6.19 -17.54
C ALA A 21 -5.19 6.26 -16.42
N ALA A 22 -5.53 5.83 -15.20
CA ALA A 22 -4.58 5.79 -14.08
C ALA A 22 -3.36 4.89 -14.37
N ILE A 23 -3.60 3.69 -14.93
CA ILE A 23 -2.53 2.77 -15.36
C ILE A 23 -1.67 3.41 -16.44
N HIS A 24 -2.27 4.02 -17.46
CA HIS A 24 -1.53 4.58 -18.59
C HIS A 24 -0.73 5.83 -18.22
N LEU A 25 -1.23 6.65 -17.30
CA LEU A 25 -0.59 7.87 -16.83
C LEU A 25 0.36 7.64 -15.65
N GLU A 26 0.42 6.40 -15.13
CA GLU A 26 1.16 6.05 -13.92
C GLU A 26 0.81 6.98 -12.74
N LYS A 27 -0.49 7.27 -12.60
CA LYS A 27 -1.03 8.12 -11.54
C LYS A 27 -1.84 7.30 -10.53
N PRO A 28 -1.79 7.66 -9.23
CA PRO A 28 -2.67 7.06 -8.23
C PRO A 28 -4.15 7.22 -8.60
N LEU A 29 -4.95 6.18 -8.33
CA LEU A 29 -6.39 6.19 -8.50
C LEU A 29 -7.07 6.25 -7.13
N LEU A 30 -7.80 7.35 -6.86
CA LEU A 30 -8.64 7.45 -5.67
C LEU A 30 -10.05 6.94 -5.99
N VAL A 31 -10.49 5.91 -5.28
CA VAL A 31 -11.83 5.31 -5.45
C VAL A 31 -12.71 5.67 -4.26
N LYS A 32 -13.84 6.33 -4.52
CA LYS A 32 -14.86 6.68 -3.51
C LYS A 32 -16.16 5.94 -3.77
N GLY A 33 -16.91 5.69 -2.71
CA GLY A 33 -18.23 5.07 -2.78
C GLY A 33 -18.68 4.50 -1.44
N GLU A 34 -19.95 4.13 -1.34
CA GLU A 34 -20.55 3.59 -0.11
C GLU A 34 -19.85 2.30 0.36
N PRO A 35 -19.91 1.95 1.65
CA PRO A 35 -19.46 0.65 2.15
C PRO A 35 -20.10 -0.51 1.36
N GLY A 36 -19.32 -1.56 1.07
CA GLY A 36 -19.83 -2.75 0.36
C GLY A 36 -19.92 -2.63 -1.16
N THR A 37 -19.52 -1.51 -1.77
CA THR A 37 -19.52 -1.30 -3.23
C THR A 37 -18.37 -1.97 -4.00
N GLY A 38 -17.57 -2.82 -3.34
CA GLY A 38 -16.50 -3.58 -3.99
C GLY A 38 -15.21 -2.80 -4.28
N LYS A 39 -14.93 -1.70 -3.55
CA LYS A 39 -13.69 -0.90 -3.72
C LYS A 39 -12.41 -1.71 -3.46
N THR A 40 -12.36 -2.44 -2.35
CA THR A 40 -11.25 -3.36 -2.03
C THR A 40 -11.12 -4.43 -3.11
N LEU A 41 -12.25 -5.04 -3.50
CA LEU A 41 -12.29 -6.08 -4.53
C LEU A 41 -11.76 -5.58 -5.88
N LEU A 42 -12.05 -4.34 -6.27
CA LEU A 42 -11.53 -3.73 -7.49
C LEU A 42 -9.99 -3.82 -7.56
N ALA A 43 -9.29 -3.53 -6.47
CA ALA A 43 -7.83 -3.60 -6.45
C ALA A 43 -7.31 -5.04 -6.62
N HIS A 44 -7.97 -6.02 -6.01
CA HIS A 44 -7.66 -7.44 -6.22
C HIS A 44 -7.82 -7.83 -7.69
N GLU A 45 -8.92 -7.40 -8.32
CA GLU A 45 -9.26 -7.77 -9.69
C GLU A 45 -8.35 -7.06 -10.70
N ILE A 46 -7.94 -5.82 -10.43
CA ILE A 46 -6.91 -5.12 -11.19
C ILE A 46 -5.58 -5.87 -11.09
N ALA A 47 -5.13 -6.22 -9.88
CA ALA A 47 -3.87 -6.94 -9.68
C ALA A 47 -3.87 -8.28 -10.42
N ASN A 48 -4.95 -9.06 -10.29
CA ASN A 48 -5.15 -10.32 -10.99
C ASN A 48 -5.14 -10.14 -12.52
N SER A 49 -5.91 -9.18 -13.04
CA SER A 49 -6.00 -8.92 -14.48
C SER A 49 -4.68 -8.44 -15.09
N LEU A 50 -3.82 -7.78 -14.31
CA LEU A 50 -2.52 -7.31 -14.76
C LEU A 50 -1.40 -8.32 -14.50
N GLY A 51 -1.69 -9.42 -13.79
CA GLY A 51 -0.68 -10.39 -13.34
C GLY A 51 0.34 -9.77 -12.39
N LYS A 52 -0.10 -8.87 -11.51
CA LYS A 52 0.75 -8.09 -10.60
C LYS A 52 0.53 -8.51 -9.16
N LYS A 53 1.58 -8.46 -8.34
CA LYS A 53 1.46 -8.67 -6.90
C LYS A 53 0.59 -7.56 -6.30
N LEU A 54 -0.36 -7.94 -5.45
CA LEU A 54 -1.11 -7.00 -4.62
C LEU A 54 -0.43 -6.86 -3.26
N ILE A 55 -0.17 -5.62 -2.85
CA ILE A 55 0.23 -5.25 -1.49
C ILE A 55 -0.92 -4.46 -0.90
N THR A 56 -1.38 -4.85 0.28
CA THR A 56 -2.48 -4.17 0.98
C THR A 56 -1.95 -3.48 2.22
N TRP A 57 -2.25 -2.19 2.34
CA TRP A 57 -2.00 -1.40 3.53
C TRP A 57 -3.32 -0.83 4.05
N HIS A 58 -3.77 -1.37 5.18
CA HIS A 58 -5.01 -0.95 5.81
C HIS A 58 -4.74 0.19 6.80
N ILE A 59 -5.40 1.32 6.57
CA ILE A 59 -5.19 2.55 7.32
C ILE A 59 -6.08 2.59 8.57
N LYS A 60 -5.52 3.08 9.67
CA LYS A 60 -6.21 3.30 10.95
C LYS A 60 -6.11 4.78 11.31
N SER A 61 -6.91 5.22 12.27
CA SER A 61 -6.84 6.60 12.79
C SER A 61 -5.50 6.99 13.41
N THR A 62 -4.70 6.00 13.82
CA THR A 62 -3.36 6.23 14.37
C THR A 62 -2.25 6.02 13.34
N THR A 63 -2.58 5.66 12.10
CA THR A 63 -1.58 5.41 11.06
C THR A 63 -0.97 6.72 10.57
N LYS A 64 0.36 6.77 10.54
CA LYS A 64 1.16 7.88 9.98
C LYS A 64 1.82 7.44 8.68
N ALA A 65 1.99 8.36 7.73
CA ALA A 65 2.59 8.05 6.43
C ALA A 65 4.00 7.44 6.57
N GLN A 66 4.78 7.91 7.54
CA GLN A 66 6.12 7.36 7.85
C GLN A 66 6.10 5.84 8.09
N GLN A 67 5.05 5.29 8.71
CA GLN A 67 4.92 3.85 8.96
C GLN A 67 4.75 3.05 7.66
N GLY A 68 4.29 3.67 6.58
CA GLY A 68 4.29 3.09 5.26
C GLY A 68 5.70 2.91 4.70
N LEU A 69 6.64 3.77 5.07
CA LEU A 69 8.05 3.67 4.69
C LEU A 69 8.78 2.68 5.60
N TYR A 70 8.93 3.00 6.88
CA TYR A 70 9.59 2.12 7.83
C TYR A 70 9.24 2.45 9.28
N GLU A 71 9.46 1.48 10.16
CA GLU A 71 9.47 1.67 11.60
C GLU A 71 10.84 1.30 12.18
N TYR A 72 11.28 2.05 13.18
CA TYR A 72 12.51 1.76 13.89
C TYR A 72 12.19 1.05 15.21
N ASP A 73 12.60 -0.22 15.31
CA ASP A 73 12.39 -1.04 16.50
C ASP A 73 13.42 -0.75 17.59
N ALA A 74 13.21 0.40 18.24
CA ALA A 74 14.03 0.84 19.36
C ALA A 74 14.01 -0.14 20.54
N VAL A 75 12.90 -0.88 20.73
CA VAL A 75 12.71 -1.80 21.86
C VAL A 75 13.61 -3.03 21.69
N SER A 76 13.58 -3.66 20.52
CA SER A 76 14.46 -4.80 20.21
C SER A 76 15.93 -4.38 20.26
N ARG A 77 16.27 -3.18 19.75
CA ARG A 77 17.64 -2.69 19.83
C ARG A 77 18.11 -2.46 21.26
N LEU A 78 17.27 -1.88 22.11
CA LEU A 78 17.59 -1.66 23.52
C LEU A 78 17.83 -2.98 24.24
N ARG A 79 16.95 -3.98 24.01
CA ARG A 79 17.09 -5.33 24.56
C ARG A 79 18.40 -5.99 24.13
N ASP A 80 18.71 -5.95 22.83
CA ASP A 80 19.94 -6.56 22.30
C ASP A 80 21.21 -5.87 22.83
N SER A 81 21.15 -4.54 23.05
CA SER A 81 22.24 -3.76 23.64
C SER A 81 22.54 -4.19 25.07
N GLN A 82 21.50 -4.42 25.87
CA GLN A 82 21.65 -4.91 27.25
C GLN A 82 22.23 -6.32 27.33
N LEU A 83 22.01 -7.15 26.31
CA LEU A 83 22.50 -8.53 26.23
C LEU A 83 23.88 -8.65 25.58
N GLY A 84 24.51 -7.53 25.17
CA GLY A 84 25.82 -7.53 24.53
C GLY A 84 25.83 -8.16 23.13
N ASN A 85 24.70 -8.12 22.41
CA ASN A 85 24.57 -8.70 21.08
C ASN A 85 25.20 -7.80 20.01
N GLU A 86 26.14 -8.30 19.21
CA GLU A 86 26.84 -7.53 18.17
C GLU A 86 25.92 -6.96 17.07
N LYS A 87 24.69 -7.50 16.94
CA LYS A 87 23.67 -6.98 16.01
C LYS A 87 23.39 -5.49 16.18
N VAL A 88 23.58 -4.92 17.38
CA VAL A 88 23.30 -3.51 17.69
C VAL A 88 24.15 -2.50 16.91
N ASN A 89 25.29 -2.96 16.37
CA ASN A 89 26.22 -2.14 15.60
C ASN A 89 25.68 -1.82 14.21
N ASP A 90 24.75 -2.62 13.68
CA ASP A 90 24.11 -2.39 12.40
C ASP A 90 22.63 -2.02 12.62
N ILE A 91 22.30 -0.76 12.29
CA ILE A 91 20.96 -0.21 12.46
C ILE A 91 19.93 -0.90 11.56
N SER A 92 20.35 -1.46 10.42
CA SER A 92 19.45 -2.10 9.46
C SER A 92 18.71 -3.30 10.06
N ASN A 93 19.29 -3.94 11.07
CA ASN A 93 18.67 -5.03 11.84
C ASN A 93 17.41 -4.59 12.62
N TYR A 94 17.19 -3.29 12.77
CA TYR A 94 16.10 -2.70 13.56
C TYR A 94 15.17 -1.83 12.71
N ILE A 95 15.30 -1.89 11.38
CA ILE A 95 14.40 -1.21 10.45
C ILE A 95 13.38 -2.22 9.94
N LEU A 96 12.13 -2.02 10.34
CA LEU A 96 10.99 -2.78 9.85
C LEU A 96 10.44 -2.07 8.60
N LYS A 97 10.48 -2.74 7.46
CA LYS A 97 9.95 -2.18 6.21
C LYS A 97 8.44 -2.03 6.28
N GLY A 98 7.94 -0.86 5.91
CA GLY A 98 6.52 -0.59 5.75
C GLY A 98 5.99 -1.01 4.37
N LYS A 99 4.67 -0.89 4.16
CA LYS A 99 4.00 -1.36 2.94
C LYS A 99 4.31 -0.53 1.68
N LEU A 100 4.56 0.78 1.82
CA LEU A 100 5.07 1.59 0.71
C LEU A 100 6.49 1.19 0.35
N TRP A 101 7.35 0.95 1.35
CA TRP A 101 8.70 0.45 1.08
C TRP A 101 8.64 -0.87 0.33
N GLU A 102 7.86 -1.85 0.81
CA GLU A 102 7.68 -3.13 0.10
C GLU A 102 7.23 -2.95 -1.36
N ALA A 103 6.44 -1.91 -1.66
CA ALA A 103 5.98 -1.60 -3.01
C ALA A 103 7.07 -0.94 -3.88
N PHE A 104 7.84 -0.01 -3.32
CA PHE A 104 8.93 0.68 -4.03
C PHE A 104 10.17 -0.20 -4.25
N ASP A 105 10.43 -1.12 -3.33
CA ASP A 105 11.59 -2.03 -3.33
C ASP A 105 11.33 -3.32 -4.11
N ALA A 106 10.14 -3.47 -4.71
CA ALA A 106 9.79 -4.64 -5.50
C ALA A 106 10.55 -4.65 -6.84
N ASP A 107 11.07 -5.82 -7.22
CA ASP A 107 11.78 -6.02 -8.51
C ASP A 107 10.88 -5.81 -9.74
N GLU A 108 9.56 -5.93 -9.55
CA GLU A 108 8.55 -5.77 -10.58
C GLU A 108 7.49 -4.77 -10.13
N SER A 109 6.78 -4.15 -11.08
CA SER A 109 5.64 -3.30 -10.73
C SER A 109 4.58 -4.08 -9.96
N VAL A 110 3.99 -3.44 -8.95
CA VAL A 110 2.97 -4.01 -8.06
C VAL A 110 1.73 -3.12 -8.02
N VAL A 111 0.62 -3.68 -7.55
CA VAL A 111 -0.56 -2.90 -7.16
C VAL A 111 -0.50 -2.70 -5.65
N LEU A 112 -0.45 -1.45 -5.21
CA LEU A 112 -0.57 -1.08 -3.80
C LEU A 112 -1.99 -0.58 -3.52
N LEU A 113 -2.73 -1.30 -2.67
CA LEU A 113 -4.01 -0.85 -2.13
C LEU A 113 -3.78 -0.16 -0.79
N ILE A 114 -4.06 1.14 -0.72
CA ILE A 114 -4.18 1.89 0.54
C ILE A 114 -5.67 1.92 0.91
N ASP A 115 -6.10 0.99 1.75
CA ASP A 115 -7.51 0.83 2.11
C ASP A 115 -7.89 1.69 3.31
N GLU A 116 -9.13 2.16 3.34
CA GLU A 116 -9.67 3.06 4.38
C GLU A 116 -8.82 4.32 4.62
N ILE A 117 -8.26 4.91 3.56
CA ILE A 117 -7.42 6.12 3.65
C ILE A 117 -8.14 7.30 4.33
N ASP A 118 -9.47 7.34 4.28
CA ASP A 118 -10.31 8.34 4.95
C ASP A 118 -10.30 8.25 6.49
N LYS A 119 -9.76 7.16 7.06
CA LYS A 119 -9.63 6.99 8.52
C LYS A 119 -8.44 7.73 9.13
N ALA A 120 -7.41 8.04 8.34
CA ALA A 120 -6.22 8.70 8.84
C ALA A 120 -6.45 10.19 9.17
N ASP A 121 -5.42 10.81 9.74
CA ASP A 121 -5.37 12.26 9.90
C ASP A 121 -5.55 12.99 8.56
N ILE A 122 -6.08 14.22 8.59
CA ILE A 122 -6.35 15.02 7.39
C ILE A 122 -5.08 15.31 6.58
N GLU A 123 -3.92 15.38 7.23
CA GLU A 123 -2.63 15.58 6.56
C GLU A 123 -2.06 14.30 5.93
N PHE A 124 -2.60 13.13 6.28
CA PHE A 124 -2.05 11.84 5.83
C PHE A 124 -1.92 11.74 4.30
N PRO A 125 -2.90 12.14 3.47
CA PRO A 125 -2.72 12.10 2.02
C PRO A 125 -1.61 13.03 1.50
N ASN A 126 -1.38 14.17 2.16
CA ASN A 126 -0.29 15.09 1.80
C ASN A 126 1.06 14.49 2.18
N ASP A 127 1.14 13.81 3.33
CA ASP A 127 2.35 13.15 3.80
C ASP A 127 2.78 11.95 2.93
N LEU A 128 1.92 11.49 2.01
CA LEU A 128 2.23 10.46 1.02
C LEU A 128 2.87 11.00 -0.27
N LEU A 129 2.84 12.33 -0.50
CA LEU A 129 3.31 13.01 -1.72
C LEU A 129 4.76 13.51 -1.59
#